data_AF-A0A4R8ELG2-F1
#
_entry.id   AF-A0A4R8ELG2-F1
#
_cell.length_a   1.000
_cell.length_b   1.000
_cell.length_c   1.000
_cell.angle_alpha   90.00
_cell.angle_beta   90.00
_cell.angle_gamma   90.00
#
_symmetry.space_group_name_H-M   'P 1'
#
loop_
_entity.id
_entity.type
_entity.pdbx_description
1 polymer ?
#
loop_
_entity_poly.entity_id
_entity_poly.type
_entity_poly.pdbx_seq_one_letter_code
_entity_poly.pdbx_strand_id
1 'polypeptide(L)'
;MKKIAILLVGFIFFSSCKDEKKAETKESTNQELNKTENENFILNVQKIDSTQFPSSIKYEGFVKNAVRWKDKLGDNIVITTETGYHINKKFEHEFEDSSDAELFAYHFIISGNEVKQTWKVYDFIADCPVDIVASFVKDTFQVTDLNNNGIAETWMMYKTTCHGDVSPCDMKIIMYEGSTKYAVRGESRVQVGVLDNGEKQFIGGEYKLDENFKKGPKVFKEFAQKLWKDNLIENWED
;
A
#
# COMPACT_ATOMS: atom_id res chain seq x y z
N MET A 1 59.85 -37.05 -37.58
CA MET A 1 58.45 -36.60 -37.66
C MET A 1 58.44 -35.39 -38.58
N LYS A 2 58.02 -35.62 -39.82
CA LYS A 2 58.39 -34.84 -41.02
C LYS A 2 57.25 -34.97 -42.05
N LYS A 3 56.94 -33.85 -42.71
CA LYS A 3 56.37 -33.70 -44.07
C LYS A 3 54.87 -34.05 -44.23
N ILE A 4 54.03 -33.05 -44.55
CA ILE A 4 53.66 -32.60 -45.91
C ILE A 4 53.13 -33.77 -46.76
N ALA A 5 51.81 -33.78 -46.99
CA ALA A 5 51.19 -34.46 -48.11
C ALA A 5 50.13 -33.53 -48.73
N ILE A 6 50.49 -33.02 -49.90
CA ILE A 6 49.65 -32.35 -50.89
C ILE A 6 48.86 -33.45 -51.61
N LEU A 7 47.55 -33.27 -51.79
CA LEU A 7 46.81 -34.01 -52.83
C LEU A 7 45.72 -33.11 -53.43
N LEU A 8 46.04 -32.66 -54.65
CA LEU A 8 45.16 -32.01 -55.63
C LEU A 8 44.08 -32.97 -56.11
N VAL A 9 42.80 -32.58 -56.07
CA VAL A 9 41.78 -33.10 -57.00
C VAL A 9 40.74 -32.03 -57.34
N GLY A 10 40.76 -31.58 -58.61
CA GLY A 10 39.58 -31.48 -59.48
C GLY A 10 38.54 -30.38 -59.23
N PHE A 11 38.75 -29.22 -59.86
CA PHE A 11 37.68 -28.32 -60.29
C PHE A 11 36.79 -29.03 -61.34
N ILE A 12 35.48 -29.11 -61.12
CA ILE A 12 34.50 -29.32 -62.20
C ILE A 12 33.39 -28.28 -62.03
N PHE A 13 33.39 -27.29 -62.92
CA PHE A 13 32.27 -26.40 -63.17
C PHE A 13 31.21 -27.17 -63.97
N PHE A 14 29.97 -27.17 -63.49
CA PHE A 14 28.81 -27.26 -64.36
C PHE A 14 27.83 -26.13 -64.03
N SER A 15 27.68 -25.26 -65.02
CA SER A 15 26.76 -24.13 -65.07
C SER A 15 25.29 -24.55 -65.10
N SER A 16 24.46 -23.58 -64.71
CA SER A 16 23.11 -23.33 -65.21
C SER A 16 21.95 -23.94 -64.40
N CYS A 17 21.46 -23.17 -63.43
CA CYS A 17 20.06 -23.24 -62.98
C CYS A 17 19.33 -21.98 -63.44
N LYS A 18 18.21 -22.20 -64.12
CA LYS A 18 17.26 -21.21 -64.61
C LYS A 18 15.90 -21.76 -64.22
N ASP A 19 15.13 -21.04 -63.39
CA ASP A 19 13.72 -21.35 -63.18
C ASP A 19 12.94 -20.07 -62.84
N GLU A 20 11.94 -19.79 -63.68
CA GLU A 20 10.79 -18.93 -63.38
C GLU A 20 9.53 -19.77 -63.59
N LYS A 21 8.66 -19.85 -62.57
CA LYS A 21 7.25 -19.38 -62.60
C LYS A 21 6.39 -20.03 -61.50
N LYS A 22 5.91 -19.15 -60.61
CA LYS A 22 4.53 -18.96 -60.10
C LYS A 22 3.64 -20.21 -59.90
N ALA A 23 3.36 -20.52 -58.64
CA ALA A 23 2.11 -21.12 -58.18
C ALA A 23 1.69 -20.47 -56.86
N GLU A 24 0.47 -19.94 -56.81
CA GLU A 24 -0.19 -19.46 -55.60
C GLU A 24 -0.61 -20.66 -54.74
N THR A 25 -0.12 -20.70 -53.51
CA THR A 25 -0.62 -21.59 -52.46
C THR A 25 -0.98 -20.73 -51.27
N LYS A 26 -2.24 -20.85 -50.83
CA LYS A 26 -2.76 -20.24 -49.61
C LYS A 26 -2.00 -20.79 -48.41
N GLU A 27 -1.27 -19.92 -47.73
CA GLU A 27 -0.67 -20.22 -46.43
C GLU A 27 -1.20 -19.20 -45.43
N SER A 28 -1.96 -19.72 -44.47
CA SER A 28 -2.41 -19.04 -43.28
C SER A 28 -1.21 -18.77 -42.38
N THR A 29 -0.90 -17.49 -42.14
CA THR A 29 0.07 -17.11 -41.12
C THR A 29 -0.51 -15.98 -40.27
N ASN A 30 -0.65 -16.29 -38.99
CA ASN A 30 -0.88 -15.35 -37.90
C ASN A 30 0.19 -14.25 -37.89
N GLN A 31 -0.21 -13.00 -38.14
CA GLN A 31 0.30 -11.75 -37.54
C GLN A 31 -0.88 -10.77 -37.68
N GLU A 32 -1.35 -10.01 -36.69
CA GLU A 32 -0.71 -9.47 -35.51
C GLU A 32 -1.84 -9.05 -34.55
N LEU A 33 -1.83 -9.62 -33.35
CA LEU A 33 -2.32 -8.93 -32.16
C LEU A 33 -1.56 -7.61 -32.07
N ASN A 34 -2.26 -6.48 -32.08
CA ASN A 34 -1.97 -5.33 -31.21
C ASN A 34 -2.86 -4.15 -31.62
N LYS A 35 -4.04 -4.10 -31.00
CA LYS A 35 -4.68 -2.86 -30.51
C LYS A 35 -6.03 -3.22 -29.94
N THR A 36 -6.05 -3.49 -28.65
CA THR A 36 -7.25 -3.38 -27.83
C THR A 36 -6.76 -2.75 -26.53
N GLU A 37 -6.64 -1.42 -26.59
CA GLU A 37 -7.55 -0.48 -25.93
C GLU A 37 -6.90 -0.06 -24.61
N ASN A 38 -6.20 1.07 -24.70
CA ASN A 38 -5.88 1.90 -23.55
C ASN A 38 -7.22 2.51 -23.07
N GLU A 39 -8.10 1.68 -22.52
CA GLU A 39 -9.18 2.17 -21.67
C GLU A 39 -8.50 2.77 -20.45
N ASN A 40 -8.63 4.09 -20.29
CA ASN A 40 -8.17 4.76 -19.08
C ASN A 40 -8.87 4.09 -17.90
N PHE A 41 -8.11 3.41 -17.03
CA PHE A 41 -8.64 2.84 -15.81
C PHE A 41 -9.22 3.95 -14.95
N ILE A 42 -10.49 3.82 -14.57
CA ILE A 42 -11.17 4.73 -13.65
C ILE A 42 -11.40 3.95 -12.36
N LEU A 43 -10.68 4.34 -11.32
CA LEU A 43 -10.85 3.76 -9.99
C LEU A 43 -12.24 4.13 -9.43
N ASN A 44 -13.07 3.12 -9.18
CA ASN A 44 -14.36 3.27 -8.52
C ASN A 44 -14.33 2.58 -7.15
N VAL A 45 -14.26 3.40 -6.09
CA VAL A 45 -14.21 2.93 -4.70
C VAL A 45 -15.59 3.03 -4.10
N GLN A 46 -16.15 1.88 -3.73
CA GLN A 46 -17.44 1.80 -3.06
C GLN A 46 -17.24 1.64 -1.56
N LYS A 47 -17.87 2.51 -0.76
CA LYS A 47 -18.03 2.26 0.67
C LYS A 47 -18.98 1.07 0.86
N ILE A 48 -18.62 0.17 1.76
CA ILE A 48 -19.41 -1.00 2.10
C ILE A 48 -19.55 -1.11 3.62
N ASP A 49 -20.49 -1.93 4.08
CA ASP A 49 -20.63 -2.28 5.49
C ASP A 49 -20.48 -3.79 5.72
N SER A 50 -20.54 -4.20 6.99
CA SER A 50 -20.32 -5.59 7.40
C SER A 50 -21.33 -6.59 6.83
N THR A 51 -22.51 -6.15 6.39
CA THR A 51 -23.50 -7.02 5.75
C THR A 51 -23.09 -7.45 4.34
N GLN A 52 -22.14 -6.71 3.74
CA GLN A 52 -21.64 -6.95 2.39
C GLN A 52 -20.32 -7.73 2.37
N PHE A 53 -19.77 -8.08 3.54
CA PHE A 53 -18.54 -8.85 3.63
C PHE A 53 -18.81 -10.33 3.31
N PRO A 54 -17.94 -11.00 2.54
CA PRO A 54 -17.93 -12.45 2.51
C PRO A 54 -17.83 -13.05 3.92
N SER A 55 -18.60 -14.10 4.18
CA SER A 55 -18.68 -14.74 5.51
C SER A 55 -17.36 -15.34 6.02
N SER A 56 -16.41 -15.58 5.11
CA SER A 56 -15.06 -16.06 5.41
C SER A 56 -14.12 -14.98 5.92
N ILE A 57 -14.43 -13.68 5.72
CA ILE A 57 -13.63 -12.58 6.27
C ILE A 57 -13.69 -12.63 7.80
N LYS A 58 -12.52 -12.53 8.43
CA LYS A 58 -12.34 -12.38 9.88
C LYS A 58 -11.60 -11.08 10.15
N TYR A 59 -12.07 -10.33 11.14
CA TYR A 59 -11.45 -9.10 11.61
C TYR A 59 -11.71 -8.95 13.11
N GLU A 60 -10.90 -8.11 13.76
CA GLU A 60 -10.98 -7.83 15.19
C GLU A 60 -11.33 -6.35 15.41
N GLY A 61 -12.10 -6.04 16.44
CA GLY A 61 -12.51 -4.67 16.76
C GLY A 61 -13.69 -4.13 15.94
N PHE A 62 -13.92 -2.83 16.09
CA PHE A 62 -15.02 -2.09 15.47
C PHE A 62 -14.57 -1.49 14.14
N VAL A 63 -15.36 -1.70 13.08
CA VAL A 63 -15.07 -1.19 11.74
C VAL A 63 -15.11 0.34 11.74
N LYS A 64 -14.05 0.96 11.20
CA LYS A 64 -13.92 2.41 11.00
C LYS A 64 -14.07 2.79 9.54
N ASN A 65 -13.43 2.02 8.65
CA ASN A 65 -13.59 2.14 7.21
C ASN A 65 -13.76 0.74 6.61
N ALA A 66 -14.64 0.62 5.63
CA ALA A 66 -14.68 -0.54 4.75
C ALA A 66 -15.02 -0.10 3.33
N VAL A 67 -14.16 -0.49 2.40
CA VAL A 67 -14.31 -0.14 0.98
C VAL A 67 -14.01 -1.32 0.09
N ARG A 68 -14.62 -1.31 -1.10
CA ARG A 68 -14.41 -2.31 -2.15
C ARG A 68 -14.18 -1.61 -3.49
N TRP A 69 -13.25 -2.14 -4.28
CA TRP A 69 -13.00 -1.66 -5.64
C TRP A 69 -12.50 -2.80 -6.52
N LYS A 70 -12.52 -2.59 -7.84
CA LYS A 70 -11.89 -3.49 -8.80
C LYS A 70 -10.71 -2.79 -9.46
N ASP A 71 -9.59 -3.48 -9.56
CA ASP A 71 -8.39 -3.02 -10.26
C ASP A 71 -7.70 -4.19 -10.97
N LYS A 72 -6.48 -3.99 -11.49
CA LYS A 72 -5.72 -5.06 -12.18
C LYS A 72 -5.40 -6.28 -11.32
N LEU A 73 -5.42 -6.16 -9.99
CA LEU A 73 -5.15 -7.28 -9.07
C LEU A 73 -6.41 -8.08 -8.73
N GLY A 74 -7.59 -7.52 -8.97
CA GLY A 74 -8.86 -8.23 -8.82
C GLY A 74 -9.92 -7.39 -8.11
N ASP A 75 -10.76 -8.08 -7.35
CA ASP A 75 -11.84 -7.48 -6.56
C ASP A 75 -11.35 -7.33 -5.11
N ASN A 76 -11.03 -6.10 -4.74
CA ASN A 76 -10.31 -5.77 -3.52
C ASN A 76 -11.27 -5.29 -2.44
N ILE A 77 -11.03 -5.68 -1.19
CA ILE A 77 -11.70 -5.14 -0.01
C ILE A 77 -10.64 -4.69 0.99
N VAL A 78 -10.78 -3.47 1.52
CA VAL A 78 -10.03 -3.01 2.69
C VAL A 78 -10.98 -2.74 3.84
N ILE A 79 -10.59 -3.19 5.03
CA ILE A 79 -11.30 -2.95 6.28
C ILE A 79 -10.29 -2.41 7.29
N THR A 80 -10.59 -1.27 7.92
CA THR A 80 -9.84 -0.76 9.07
C THR A 80 -10.69 -0.86 10.33
N THR A 81 -10.09 -1.31 11.44
CA THR A 81 -10.80 -1.52 12.71
C THR A 81 -9.97 -1.05 13.90
N GLU A 82 -10.65 -0.73 15.00
CA GLU A 82 -10.04 -0.39 16.29
C GLU A 82 -10.77 -1.13 17.41
N THR A 83 -10.07 -1.57 18.44
CA THR A 83 -10.72 -2.24 19.59
C THR A 83 -11.36 -1.25 20.57
N GLY A 84 -10.86 0.00 20.60
CA GLY A 84 -11.02 0.85 21.77
C GLY A 84 -10.27 0.29 22.99
N TYR A 85 -10.50 0.87 24.16
CA TYR A 85 -9.85 0.44 25.40
C TYR A 85 -10.40 -0.91 25.85
N HIS A 86 -9.51 -1.84 26.16
CA HIS A 86 -9.84 -3.17 26.65
C HIS A 86 -8.63 -3.78 27.39
N ILE A 87 -8.84 -4.92 28.05
CA ILE A 87 -7.76 -5.73 28.60
C ILE A 87 -7.59 -6.96 27.72
N ASN A 88 -6.44 -7.06 27.05
CA ASN A 88 -6.10 -8.21 26.23
C ASN A 88 -5.24 -9.20 27.01
N LYS A 89 -5.76 -10.41 27.21
CA LYS A 89 -5.09 -11.51 27.93
C LYS A 89 -3.77 -11.96 27.28
N LYS A 90 -3.43 -11.49 26.08
CA LYS A 90 -2.17 -11.77 25.40
C LYS A 90 -1.00 -10.92 25.92
N PHE A 91 -1.29 -9.81 26.60
CA PHE A 91 -0.29 -8.95 27.21
C PHE A 91 -0.23 -9.21 28.72
N GLU A 92 0.95 -9.00 29.29
CA GLU A 92 1.12 -8.94 30.74
C GLU A 92 0.81 -7.50 31.19
N HIS A 93 0.13 -7.35 32.32
CA HIS A 93 -0.24 -6.05 32.89
C HIS A 93 0.40 -5.91 34.26
N GLU A 94 1.23 -4.89 34.44
CA GLU A 94 1.86 -4.61 35.73
C GLU A 94 0.88 -3.99 36.74
N PHE A 95 -0.10 -3.22 36.24
CA PHE A 95 -1.08 -2.50 37.05
C PHE A 95 -2.52 -2.94 36.71
N GLU A 96 -3.39 -2.97 37.73
CA GLU A 96 -4.80 -3.38 37.55
C GLU A 96 -5.63 -2.36 36.75
N ASP A 97 -5.21 -1.10 36.72
CA ASP A 97 -5.86 0.01 36.00
C ASP A 97 -5.27 0.25 34.60
N SER A 98 -4.22 -0.48 34.22
CA SER A 98 -3.69 -0.46 32.86
C SER A 98 -4.74 -0.93 31.85
N SER A 99 -4.68 -0.37 30.65
CA SER A 99 -5.51 -0.76 29.51
C SER A 99 -4.69 -0.94 28.24
N ASP A 100 -5.30 -1.61 27.27
CA ASP A 100 -4.77 -1.84 25.93
C ASP A 100 -5.69 -1.23 24.88
N ALA A 101 -5.12 -0.84 23.75
CA ALA A 101 -5.87 -0.50 22.55
C ALA A 101 -5.12 -0.96 21.31
N GLU A 102 -5.87 -1.49 20.35
CA GLU A 102 -5.33 -2.09 19.14
C GLU A 102 -6.05 -1.52 17.92
N LEU A 103 -5.28 -1.38 16.83
CA LEU A 103 -5.82 -1.03 15.53
C LEU A 103 -5.33 -2.03 14.48
N PHE A 104 -6.18 -2.23 13.48
CA PHE A 104 -5.91 -3.14 12.39
C PHE A 104 -6.34 -2.54 11.06
N ALA A 105 -5.64 -2.94 10.01
CA ALA A 105 -6.17 -2.82 8.66
C ALA A 105 -5.91 -4.12 7.90
N TYR A 106 -6.91 -4.57 7.14
CA TYR A 106 -6.87 -5.81 6.40
C TYR A 106 -7.15 -5.53 4.95
N HIS A 107 -6.44 -6.20 4.06
CA HIS A 107 -6.76 -6.19 2.63
C HIS A 107 -7.00 -7.60 2.13
N PHE A 108 -8.05 -7.73 1.33
CA PHE A 108 -8.48 -8.99 0.75
C PHE A 108 -8.64 -8.85 -0.76
N ILE A 109 -8.31 -9.91 -1.48
CA ILE A 109 -8.69 -10.09 -2.89
C ILE A 109 -9.72 -11.22 -2.95
N ILE A 110 -10.81 -10.97 -3.68
CA ILE A 110 -11.90 -11.91 -3.90
C ILE A 110 -11.75 -12.53 -5.28
N SER A 111 -11.77 -13.86 -5.34
CA SER A 111 -11.76 -14.62 -6.58
C SER A 111 -12.82 -15.72 -6.51
N GLY A 112 -13.98 -15.47 -7.13
CA GLY A 112 -15.14 -16.35 -7.00
C GLY A 112 -15.59 -16.48 -5.53
N ASN A 113 -15.47 -17.67 -4.97
CA ASN A 113 -15.81 -17.96 -3.56
C ASN A 113 -14.59 -17.91 -2.62
N GLU A 114 -13.39 -17.66 -3.15
CA GLU A 114 -12.16 -17.58 -2.35
C GLU A 114 -11.90 -16.13 -1.93
N VAL A 115 -11.47 -15.98 -0.67
CA VAL A 115 -11.04 -14.70 -0.12
C VAL A 115 -9.61 -14.86 0.37
N LYS A 116 -8.70 -14.12 -0.23
CA LYS A 116 -7.28 -14.13 0.13
C LYS A 116 -6.90 -12.83 0.83
N GLN A 117 -6.51 -12.92 2.09
CA GLN A 117 -5.86 -11.79 2.77
C GLN A 117 -4.47 -11.58 2.18
N THR A 118 -4.19 -10.40 1.62
CA THR A 118 -2.89 -10.10 1.01
C THR A 118 -1.94 -9.42 2.00
N TRP A 119 -2.46 -8.56 2.88
CA TRP A 119 -1.70 -7.91 3.94
C TRP A 119 -2.57 -7.58 5.14
N LYS A 120 -1.91 -7.41 6.29
CA LYS A 120 -2.49 -6.93 7.55
C LYS A 120 -1.56 -5.87 8.14
N VAL A 121 -2.12 -4.72 8.52
CA VAL A 121 -1.52 -3.77 9.46
C VAL A 121 -2.06 -4.11 10.85
N TYR A 122 -1.16 -4.14 11.82
CA TYR A 122 -1.47 -4.32 13.23
C TYR A 122 -0.52 -3.43 14.02
N ASP A 123 -1.08 -2.58 14.87
CA ASP A 123 -0.35 -1.71 15.78
C ASP A 123 -1.16 -1.61 17.09
N PHE A 124 -0.49 -1.31 18.20
CA PHE A 124 -1.13 -1.36 19.50
C PHE A 124 -0.39 -0.55 20.55
N ILE A 125 -1.12 -0.22 21.62
CA ILE A 125 -0.60 0.16 22.92
C ILE A 125 -1.08 -0.90 23.90
N ALA A 126 -0.18 -1.37 24.75
CA ALA A 126 -0.49 -2.34 25.78
C ALA A 126 0.03 -1.85 27.13
N ASP A 127 -0.60 -2.32 28.20
CA ASP A 127 -0.22 -2.02 29.60
C ASP A 127 -0.04 -0.53 29.88
N CYS A 128 -1.02 0.27 29.49
CA CYS A 128 -0.97 1.72 29.68
C CYS A 128 -1.88 2.16 30.85
N PRO A 129 -1.33 2.71 31.94
CA PRO A 129 -2.09 3.15 33.11
C PRO A 129 -2.67 4.57 32.97
N VAL A 130 -2.58 5.17 31.78
CA VAL A 130 -2.98 6.56 31.49
C VAL A 130 -3.78 6.62 30.18
N ASP A 131 -3.89 7.81 29.57
CA ASP A 131 -4.59 7.98 28.30
C ASP A 131 -3.89 7.23 27.16
N ILE A 132 -4.70 6.51 26.38
CA ILE A 132 -4.25 5.69 25.26
C ILE A 132 -4.76 6.28 23.95
N VAL A 133 -3.89 6.32 22.95
CA VAL A 133 -4.29 6.50 21.56
C VAL A 133 -3.84 5.26 20.79
N ALA A 134 -4.75 4.62 20.08
CA ALA A 134 -4.47 3.61 19.06
C ALA A 134 -5.60 3.65 18.03
N SER A 135 -5.62 4.71 17.23
CA SER A 135 -6.74 5.03 16.35
C SER A 135 -6.31 5.65 15.04
N PHE A 136 -7.13 5.47 14.01
CA PHE A 136 -6.96 6.09 12.71
C PHE A 136 -7.29 7.59 12.79
N VAL A 137 -6.48 8.41 12.11
CA VAL A 137 -6.77 9.84 12.00
C VAL A 137 -8.00 10.02 11.12
N LYS A 138 -9.01 10.70 11.65
CA LYS A 138 -10.31 10.89 11.00
C LYS A 138 -10.15 11.51 9.61
N ASP A 139 -10.97 11.04 8.66
CA ASP A 139 -11.04 11.55 7.28
C ASP A 139 -9.73 11.48 6.47
N THR A 140 -8.77 10.65 6.89
CA THR A 140 -7.48 10.45 6.18
C THR A 140 -7.38 9.17 5.36
N PHE A 141 -8.27 8.19 5.59
CA PHE A 141 -8.29 6.94 4.83
C PHE A 141 -8.67 7.21 3.37
N GLN A 142 -7.82 6.78 2.43
CA GLN A 142 -8.02 7.03 1.00
C GLN A 142 -7.58 5.84 0.17
N VAL A 143 -8.26 5.63 -0.96
CA VAL A 143 -7.85 4.68 -2.00
C VAL A 143 -7.72 5.46 -3.31
N THR A 144 -6.54 5.40 -3.92
CA THR A 144 -6.16 6.24 -5.08
C THR A 144 -5.53 5.40 -6.20
N ASP A 145 -5.29 6.00 -7.37
CA ASP A 145 -4.38 5.48 -8.40
C ASP A 145 -3.55 6.67 -8.92
N LEU A 146 -2.71 7.23 -8.05
CA LEU A 146 -1.95 8.46 -8.25
C LEU A 146 -0.90 8.30 -9.34
N ASN A 147 -0.33 7.11 -9.50
CA ASN A 147 0.66 6.85 -10.55
C ASN A 147 0.03 6.35 -11.87
N ASN A 148 -1.30 6.18 -11.91
CA ASN A 148 -2.09 5.75 -13.08
C ASN A 148 -1.62 4.38 -13.64
N ASN A 149 -1.21 3.46 -12.78
CA ASN A 149 -0.79 2.13 -13.22
C ASN A 149 -1.94 1.11 -13.21
N GLY A 150 -3.12 1.49 -12.73
CA GLY A 150 -4.31 0.63 -12.65
C GLY A 150 -4.28 -0.38 -11.49
N ILE A 151 -3.43 -0.15 -10.50
CA ILE A 151 -3.39 -0.85 -9.21
C ILE A 151 -3.59 0.21 -8.14
N ALA A 152 -4.62 0.05 -7.31
CA ALA A 152 -4.94 1.09 -6.35
C ALA A 152 -3.91 1.17 -5.22
N GLU A 153 -3.67 2.39 -4.74
CA GLU A 153 -2.93 2.67 -3.53
C GLU A 153 -3.89 2.84 -2.35
N THR A 154 -3.69 2.11 -1.25
CA THR A 154 -4.47 2.26 -0.02
C THR A 154 -3.67 3.04 1.01
N TRP A 155 -4.21 4.16 1.50
CA TRP A 155 -3.59 5.07 2.46
C TRP A 155 -4.28 5.01 3.81
N MET A 156 -3.50 4.84 4.87
CA MET A 156 -3.97 4.77 6.25
C MET A 156 -3.07 5.65 7.11
N MET A 157 -3.65 6.65 7.78
CA MET A 157 -2.95 7.45 8.77
C MET A 157 -3.51 7.17 10.15
N TYR A 158 -2.65 6.96 11.12
CA TYR A 158 -3.06 6.62 12.49
C TYR A 158 -2.05 7.11 13.51
N LYS A 159 -2.49 7.16 14.77
CA LYS A 159 -1.69 7.56 15.92
C LYS A 159 -1.61 6.44 16.96
N THR A 160 -0.51 6.40 17.68
CA THR A 160 -0.30 5.52 18.84
C THR A 160 0.30 6.33 20.00
N THR A 161 -0.21 6.20 21.21
CA THR A 161 0.35 6.91 22.37
C THR A 161 -0.08 6.29 23.69
N CYS A 162 0.77 6.43 24.71
CA CYS A 162 0.45 6.18 26.12
C CYS A 162 1.10 7.29 26.96
N HIS A 163 0.36 8.36 27.24
CA HIS A 163 0.84 9.47 28.10
C HIS A 163 -0.31 10.22 28.75
N GLY A 164 -0.08 10.74 29.95
CA GLY A 164 -1.04 11.60 30.67
C GLY A 164 -0.69 13.10 30.60
N ASP A 165 0.16 13.50 29.66
CA ASP A 165 0.62 14.88 29.49
C ASP A 165 0.37 15.42 28.07
N VAL A 166 0.76 16.68 27.84
CA VAL A 166 0.65 17.36 26.55
C VAL A 166 1.93 17.11 25.74
N SER A 167 2.06 15.90 25.21
CA SER A 167 3.17 15.45 24.37
C SER A 167 2.71 15.03 22.97
N PRO A 168 3.60 15.06 21.97
CA PRO A 168 3.33 14.48 20.67
C PRO A 168 2.96 13.00 20.73
N CYS A 169 2.01 12.59 19.89
CA CYS A 169 1.72 11.18 19.65
C CYS A 169 2.63 10.64 18.54
N ASP A 170 2.99 9.34 18.62
CA ASP A 170 3.52 8.66 17.45
C ASP A 170 2.46 8.69 16.35
N MET A 171 2.88 9.05 15.14
CA MET A 171 2.00 9.20 13.99
C MET A 171 2.62 8.48 12.79
N LYS A 172 1.77 7.77 12.05
CA LYS A 172 2.22 6.91 10.95
C LYS A 172 1.28 7.07 9.76
N ILE A 173 1.85 7.17 8.56
CA ILE A 173 1.13 6.93 7.31
C ILE A 173 1.64 5.60 6.77
N ILE A 174 0.75 4.64 6.61
CA ILE A 174 1.02 3.38 5.93
C ILE A 174 0.26 3.38 4.62
N MET A 175 0.99 3.15 3.54
CA MET A 175 0.42 3.01 2.22
C MET A 175 0.80 1.65 1.61
N TYR A 176 -0.12 1.05 0.86
CA TYR A 176 0.14 -0.15 0.06
C TYR A 176 -0.25 0.08 -1.39
N GLU A 177 0.60 -0.34 -2.31
CA GLU A 177 0.25 -0.63 -3.71
C GLU A 177 0.50 -2.14 -3.93
N GLY A 178 -0.56 -2.91 -4.18
CA GLY A 178 -0.48 -4.36 -4.17
C GLY A 178 0.07 -4.91 -2.85
N SER A 179 1.25 -5.53 -2.87
CA SER A 179 1.94 -6.05 -1.69
C SER A 179 3.10 -5.17 -1.20
N THR A 180 3.46 -4.11 -1.94
CA THR A 180 4.54 -3.21 -1.54
C THR A 180 4.03 -2.22 -0.50
N LYS A 181 4.66 -2.26 0.68
CA LYS A 181 4.38 -1.32 1.78
C LYS A 181 5.25 -0.09 1.68
N TYR A 182 4.66 1.07 1.91
CA TYR A 182 5.33 2.36 2.05
C TYR A 182 4.96 2.94 3.41
N ALA A 183 5.91 3.57 4.10
CA ALA A 183 5.67 4.09 5.44
C ALA A 183 6.33 5.43 5.72
N VAL A 184 5.54 6.34 6.30
CA VAL A 184 5.99 7.55 6.99
C VAL A 184 5.84 7.30 8.49
N ARG A 185 6.88 7.58 9.28
CA ARG A 185 6.83 7.46 10.75
C ARG A 185 7.43 8.70 11.38
N GLY A 186 6.79 9.20 12.41
CA GLY A 186 7.20 10.41 13.09
C GLY A 186 6.26 10.70 14.26
N GLU A 187 6.23 11.96 14.63
CA GLU A 187 5.41 12.46 15.73
C GLU A 187 4.44 13.52 15.22
N SER A 188 3.27 13.64 15.88
CA SER A 188 2.43 14.83 15.72
C SER A 188 3.15 16.06 16.27
N ARG A 189 2.58 17.25 16.06
CA ARG A 189 3.16 18.51 16.53
C ARG A 189 2.22 19.16 17.52
N VAL A 190 2.74 19.47 18.71
CA VAL A 190 1.96 19.98 19.83
C VAL A 190 2.42 21.38 20.19
N GLN A 191 1.47 22.28 20.45
CA GLN A 191 1.77 23.61 20.99
C GLN A 191 1.94 23.50 22.50
N VAL A 192 3.13 23.84 23.02
CA VAL A 192 3.48 23.68 24.45
C VAL A 192 3.51 24.99 25.22
N GLY A 193 3.37 26.13 24.54
CA GLY A 193 3.39 27.42 25.20
C GLY A 193 3.24 28.60 24.23
N VAL A 194 3.26 29.80 24.80
CA VAL A 194 3.29 31.07 24.10
C VAL A 194 4.29 31.98 24.82
N LEU A 195 5.25 32.53 24.10
CA LEU A 195 6.22 33.49 24.62
C LEU A 195 5.56 34.86 24.89
N ASP A 196 6.21 35.72 25.69
CA ASP A 196 5.71 37.06 26.02
C ASP A 196 5.44 37.95 24.78
N ASN A 197 6.12 37.67 23.67
CA ASN A 197 5.92 38.35 22.38
C ASN A 197 4.73 37.79 21.56
N GLY A 198 3.98 36.83 22.10
CA GLY A 198 2.87 36.15 21.43
C GLY A 198 3.26 34.98 20.52
N GLU A 199 4.55 34.63 20.43
CA GLU A 199 5.03 33.53 19.59
C GLU A 199 4.71 32.17 20.21
N LYS A 200 4.04 31.31 19.44
CA LYS A 200 3.66 29.95 19.86
C LYS A 200 4.88 29.03 19.83
N GLN A 201 5.09 28.29 20.91
CA GLN A 201 6.13 27.27 21.00
C GLN A 201 5.55 25.89 20.68
N PHE A 202 6.32 25.10 19.92
CA PHE A 202 5.90 23.75 19.50
C PHE A 202 7.02 22.74 19.71
N ILE A 203 6.63 21.49 19.98
CA ILE A 203 7.49 20.31 19.94
C ILE A 203 6.90 19.25 19.02
N GLY A 204 7.73 18.29 18.60
CA GLY A 204 7.35 17.22 17.66
C GLY A 204 7.18 17.69 16.21
N GLY A 205 6.58 16.83 15.40
CA GLY A 205 6.31 17.07 13.98
C GLY A 205 7.36 16.53 13.01
N GLU A 206 8.45 15.97 13.54
CA GLU A 206 9.48 15.32 12.74
C GLU A 206 8.98 13.99 12.17
N TYR A 207 9.41 13.65 10.96
CA TYR A 207 9.08 12.38 10.33
C TYR A 207 10.18 11.84 9.43
N LYS A 208 10.13 10.54 9.18
CA LYS A 208 11.02 9.82 8.29
C LYS A 208 10.22 9.01 7.29
N LEU A 209 10.63 9.08 6.04
CA LEU A 209 10.18 8.22 4.95
C LEU A 209 11.01 6.95 4.94
N ASP A 210 10.36 5.80 4.69
CA ASP A 210 11.06 4.55 4.43
C ASP A 210 11.76 4.54 3.06
N GLU A 211 12.51 3.47 2.78
CA GLU A 211 13.25 3.31 1.53
C GLU A 211 12.34 3.21 0.31
N ASN A 212 11.12 2.67 0.47
CA ASN A 212 10.17 2.53 -0.63
C ASN A 212 9.63 3.90 -1.06
N PHE A 213 9.35 4.81 -0.12
CA PHE A 213 9.03 6.21 -0.47
C PHE A 213 10.20 6.96 -1.10
N LYS A 214 11.44 6.66 -0.70
CA LYS A 214 12.63 7.30 -1.29
C LYS A 214 12.89 6.88 -2.73
N LYS A 215 12.58 5.62 -3.06
CA LYS A 215 12.87 5.00 -4.38
C LYS A 215 11.65 4.92 -5.30
N GLY A 216 10.46 4.99 -4.74
CA GLY A 216 9.19 4.82 -5.45
C GLY A 216 8.75 6.06 -6.24
N PRO A 217 7.54 6.01 -6.81
CA PRO A 217 6.96 7.12 -7.54
C PRO A 217 6.94 8.43 -6.74
N LYS A 218 7.42 9.52 -7.37
CA LYS A 218 7.50 10.85 -6.73
C LYS A 218 6.14 11.32 -6.21
N VAL A 219 5.06 11.02 -6.95
CA VAL A 219 3.69 11.38 -6.58
C VAL A 219 3.25 10.78 -5.23
N PHE A 220 3.75 9.60 -4.87
CA PHE A 220 3.45 8.99 -3.57
C PHE A 220 4.08 9.78 -2.44
N LYS A 221 5.36 10.15 -2.59
CA LYS A 221 6.06 10.98 -1.61
C LYS A 221 5.37 12.34 -1.47
N GLU A 222 5.03 13.00 -2.57
CA GLU A 222 4.36 14.30 -2.56
C GLU A 222 3.00 14.23 -1.86
N PHE A 223 2.21 13.19 -2.15
CA PHE A 223 0.93 12.96 -1.49
C PHE A 223 1.08 12.67 0.00
N ALA A 224 2.03 11.80 0.39
CA ALA A 224 2.31 11.50 1.79
C ALA A 224 2.73 12.75 2.59
N GLN A 225 3.57 13.59 2.01
CA GLN A 225 4.02 14.85 2.62
C GLN A 225 2.88 15.84 2.77
N LYS A 226 1.98 15.92 1.78
CA LYS A 226 0.76 16.73 1.88
C LYS A 226 -0.15 16.22 2.99
N LEU A 227 -0.45 14.91 2.99
CA LEU A 227 -1.30 14.28 3.99
C LEU A 227 -0.76 14.48 5.41
N TRP A 228 0.56 14.32 5.59
CA TRP A 228 1.24 14.58 6.87
C TRP A 228 1.08 16.04 7.31
N LYS A 229 1.35 16.99 6.41
CA LYS A 229 1.27 18.42 6.71
C LYS A 229 -0.15 18.85 7.10
N ASP A 230 -1.15 18.35 6.39
CA ASP A 230 -2.56 18.70 6.62
C ASP A 230 -3.08 18.18 7.97
N ASN A 231 -2.42 17.17 8.54
CA ASN A 231 -2.80 16.51 9.80
C ASN A 231 -1.70 16.59 10.88
N LEU A 232 -0.74 17.52 10.72
CA LEU A 232 0.46 17.59 11.55
C LEU A 232 0.17 18.01 12.99
N ILE A 233 -0.71 19.00 13.14
CA ILE A 233 -0.98 19.61 14.45
C ILE A 233 -1.91 18.71 15.23
N GLU A 234 -1.55 18.42 16.48
CA GLU A 234 -2.42 17.72 17.42
C GLU A 234 -3.63 18.59 17.75
N ASN A 235 -4.82 18.05 17.51
CA ASN A 235 -6.06 18.66 17.93
C ASN A 235 -6.67 17.74 18.97
N TRP A 236 -6.66 18.18 20.23
CA TRP A 236 -7.36 17.48 21.29
C TRP A 236 -8.86 17.68 21.06
N GLU A 237 -9.59 16.59 20.84
CA GLU A 237 -11.06 16.66 20.80
C GLU A 237 -11.54 17.02 22.22
N ASP A 238 -12.37 18.07 22.34
CA ASP A 238 -13.00 18.50 23.60
C ASP A 238 -14.07 17.50 24.07
#